data_AF-A0AAE5AFA9-F1
#
_entry.id   AF-A0AAE5AFA9-F1
#
_cell.length_a   1.000
_cell.length_b   1.000
_cell.length_c   1.000
_cell.angle_alpha   90.00
_cell.angle_beta   90.00
_cell.angle_gamma   90.00
#
_symmetry.space_group_name_H-M   'P 1'
#
loop_
_entity.id
_entity.type
_entity.pdbx_description
1 polymer ?
#
loop_
_entity_poly.entity_id
_entity_poly.type
_entity_poly.pdbx_seq_one_letter_code
_entity_poly.pdbx_strand_id
1 'polypeptide(L)' 'MRTNTPPQTITRPDGSTSTRITTKRVCNGCSREVGDVTIEEINAVLDGLPLPDVRHECAWCAPFLAEENVP' A
#
# COMPACT_ATOMS: atom_id res chain seq x y z
N MET A 1 9.09 1.54 5.80
CA MET A 1 7.76 2.17 5.75
C MET A 1 7.57 2.70 4.34
N ARG A 2 6.44 2.40 3.70
CA ARG A 2 6.18 2.81 2.32
C ARG A 2 5.88 4.30 2.22
N THR A 3 6.09 4.86 1.03
CA THR A 3 5.59 6.21 0.70
C THR A 3 4.06 6.22 0.83
N ASN A 4 3.50 7.36 1.24
CA ASN A 4 2.06 7.60 1.22
C ASN A 4 1.76 8.82 0.35
N THR A 5 1.53 8.61 -0.94
CA THR A 5 1.24 9.70 -1.88
C THR A 5 -0.19 10.23 -1.69
N PRO A 6 -0.40 11.50 -1.33
CA PRO A 6 -1.74 12.06 -1.19
C PRO A 6 -2.44 12.22 -2.56
N PRO A 7 -3.78 12.21 -2.61
CA PRO A 7 -4.52 12.56 -3.81
C PRO A 7 -4.14 13.95 -4.34
N GLN A 8 -4.05 14.09 -5.67
CA GLN A 8 -3.70 15.36 -6.33
C GLN A 8 -4.82 15.78 -7.28
N THR A 9 -5.41 16.96 -7.06
CA THR A 9 -6.39 17.55 -7.97
C THR A 9 -5.68 18.31 -9.09
N ILE A 10 -6.06 18.02 -10.33
CA ILE A 10 -5.51 18.61 -11.54
C ILE A 10 -6.65 19.32 -12.27
N THR A 11 -6.51 20.63 -12.48
CA THR A 11 -7.42 21.43 -13.30
C THR A 11 -6.82 21.63 -14.68
N ARG A 12 -7.58 21.31 -15.73
CA ARG A 12 -7.16 21.47 -17.14
C ARG A 12 -7.53 22.87 -17.68
N PRO A 13 -6.91 23.30 -18.80
CA PRO A 13 -7.21 24.61 -19.40
C PRO A 13 -8.68 24.82 -19.82
N ASP A 14 -9.42 23.74 -20.07
CA ASP A 14 -10.86 23.77 -20.37
C ASP A 14 -11.76 23.91 -19.13
N GLY A 15 -11.16 24.04 -17.94
CA GLY A 15 -11.86 24.14 -16.66
C GLY A 15 -12.29 22.79 -16.06
N SER A 16 -12.07 21.67 -16.75
CA SER A 16 -12.36 20.35 -16.19
C SER A 16 -11.37 19.98 -15.09
N THR A 17 -11.82 19.21 -14.10
CA THR A 17 -10.99 18.71 -13.00
C THR A 17 -10.87 17.19 -13.05
N SER A 18 -9.72 16.67 -12.62
CA SER A 18 -9.53 15.24 -12.34
C SER A 18 -8.65 15.06 -11.11
N THR A 19 -8.90 14.02 -10.34
CA THR A 19 -8.06 13.67 -9.19
C THR A 19 -7.18 12.48 -9.57
N ARG A 20 -5.85 12.67 -9.48
CA ARG A 20 -4.90 11.57 -9.51
C ARG A 20 -4.83 10.95 -8.12
N ILE A 21 -5.08 9.65 -8.05
CA ILE A 21 -4.95 8.84 -6.82
C ILE A 21 -3.86 7.79 -7.00
N THR A 22 -3.30 7.33 -5.89
CA THR A 22 -2.39 6.19 -5.83
C THR A 22 -3.05 5.10 -5.00
N THR A 23 -3.14 3.89 -5.57
CA THR A 23 -3.68 2.71 -4.86
C THR A 23 -2.83 2.41 -3.64
N LYS A 24 -3.47 2.02 -2.54
CA LYS A 24 -2.81 1.75 -1.26
C LYS A 24 -2.78 0.26 -0.96
N ARG A 25 -1.70 -0.18 -0.31
CA ARG A 25 -1.54 -1.51 0.26
C ARG A 25 -2.12 -1.53 1.68
N VAL A 26 -2.87 -2.58 2.00
CA VAL A 26 -3.34 -2.89 3.35
C VAL A 26 -2.61 -4.10 3.93
N CYS A 27 -2.43 -4.10 5.24
CA CYS A 27 -1.77 -5.17 5.99
C CYS A 27 -2.56 -6.48 5.90
N ASN A 28 -1.88 -7.60 5.60
CA ASN A 28 -2.49 -8.92 5.53
C ASN A 28 -3.08 -9.41 6.87
N GLY A 29 -2.59 -8.89 8.01
CA GLY A 29 -3.05 -9.27 9.34
C GLY A 29 -4.16 -8.38 9.89
N CYS A 30 -3.90 -7.07 9.99
CA CYS A 30 -4.81 -6.14 10.67
C CYS A 30 -5.58 -5.21 9.72
N SER A 31 -5.43 -5.36 8.40
CA SER A 31 -6.09 -4.54 7.36
C SER A 31 -5.83 -3.03 7.40
N ARG A 32 -4.95 -2.53 8.28
CA ARG A 32 -4.54 -1.12 8.30
C ARG A 32 -3.73 -0.77 7.05
N GLU A 33 -3.86 0.47 6.59
CA GLU A 33 -3.06 1.00 5.47
C GLU A 33 -1.57 1.00 5.82
N VAL A 34 -0.75 0.51 4.89
CA VAL A 34 0.72 0.43 5.00
C VAL A 34 1.38 1.52 4.15
N GLY A 35 0.74 1.94 3.06
CA GLY A 35 1.18 3.00 2.16
C GLY A 35 0.89 2.64 0.71
N ASP A 36 1.64 3.19 -0.23
CA ASP A 36 1.45 3.00 -1.67
C ASP A 36 1.67 1.53 -2.08
N VAL A 37 0.85 1.04 -3.02
CA VAL A 37 1.09 -0.24 -3.69
C VAL A 37 2.27 -0.11 -4.64
N THR A 38 3.09 -1.15 -4.79
CA THR A 38 4.17 -1.14 -5.78
C THR A 38 3.68 -1.60 -7.15
N ILE A 39 4.46 -1.33 -8.20
CA ILE A 39 4.12 -1.79 -9.55
C ILE A 39 4.19 -3.32 -9.65
N GLU A 40 5.14 -3.95 -8.95
CA GLU A 40 5.29 -5.39 -8.89
C GLU A 40 4.05 -6.06 -8.27
N GLU A 41 3.49 -5.48 -7.21
CA GLU A 41 2.24 -5.95 -6.61
C GLU A 41 1.03 -5.77 -7.54
N ILE A 42 0.95 -4.65 -8.27
CA ILE A 42 -0.09 -4.45 -9.29
C ILE A 42 0.00 -5.54 -10.35
N ASN A 43 1.20 -5.80 -10.88
CA ASN A 43 1.42 -6.83 -11.88
C ASN A 43 1.06 -8.22 -11.35
N ALA A 44 1.45 -8.55 -10.11
CA ALA A 44 1.07 -9.81 -9.48
C ALA A 44 -0.45 -10.01 -9.44
N VAL A 45 -1.24 -8.98 -9.11
CA VAL A 45 -2.71 -9.07 -9.16
C VAL A 45 -3.22 -9.32 -10.58
N LEU A 46 -2.68 -8.61 -11.56
CA LEU A 46 -3.09 -8.75 -12.97
C LEU A 46 -2.78 -10.15 -13.52
N ASP A 47 -1.67 -10.74 -13.07
CA ASP A 47 -1.23 -12.09 -13.44
C ASP A 47 -1.92 -13.19 -12.60
N GLY A 48 -2.81 -12.83 -11.67
CA GLY A 48 -3.48 -13.78 -10.78
C GLY A 48 -2.57 -14.44 -9.75
N LEU A 49 -1.42 -13.83 -9.46
CA LEU A 49 -0.43 -14.29 -8.49
C LEU A 49 -0.74 -13.78 -7.08
N PRO A 50 -0.31 -14.51 -6.04
CA PRO A 50 -0.48 -14.06 -4.65
C PRO A 50 0.33 -12.78 -4.39
N LEU A 51 -0.26 -11.86 -3.62
CA LEU A 51 0.43 -10.67 -3.13
C LEU A 51 1.37 -11.03 -1.96
N PRO A 52 2.51 -10.34 -1.82
CA PRO A 52 3.41 -10.54 -0.70
C PRO A 52 2.73 -10.21 0.64
N ASP A 53 3.18 -10.89 1.69
CA ASP A 53 2.79 -10.56 3.06
C ASP A 53 3.58 -9.36 3.57
N VAL A 54 2.87 -8.27 3.86
CA VAL A 54 3.46 -6.99 4.28
C VAL A 54 3.29 -6.73 5.77
N ARG A 55 2.95 -7.74 6.59
CA ARG A 55 2.79 -7.58 8.05
C ARG A 55 4.04 -7.00 8.74
N HIS A 56 5.23 -7.30 8.21
CA HIS A 56 6.52 -6.78 8.69
C HIS A 56 6.71 -5.28 8.39
N GLU A 57 5.97 -4.71 7.44
CA GLU A 57 6.00 -3.27 7.13
C GLU A 57 4.97 -2.46 7.94
N CYS A 58 3.99 -3.15 8.54
CA CYS A 58 2.89 -2.52 9.26
C CYS A 58 3.32 -2.04 10.65
N ALA A 59 3.16 -0.75 10.93
CA ALA A 59 3.50 -0.16 12.22
C ALA A 59 2.80 -0.81 13.43
N TRP A 60 1.64 -1.45 13.21
CA TRP A 60 0.94 -2.20 14.25
C TRP A 60 1.40 -3.66 14.35
N CYS A 61 1.48 -4.40 13.23
CA CYS A 61 1.78 -5.83 13.27
C CYS A 61 3.27 -6.16 13.41
N ALA A 62 4.15 -5.32 12.87
CA ALA A 62 5.58 -5.58 12.83
C ALA A 62 6.21 -5.79 14.23
N PRO A 63 5.86 -5.01 15.28
CA PRO A 63 6.38 -5.25 16.62
C PRO A 63 6.09 -6.66 17.15
N PHE A 64 4.87 -7.17 16.96
CA PHE A 64 4.47 -8.49 17.45
C PHE A 64 5.15 -9.65 16.70
N LEU A 65 5.51 -9.45 15.43
CA LEU A 65 6.27 -10.44 14.66
C LEU A 65 7.73 -10.56 15.10
N ALA A 66 8.31 -9.48 15.62
CA ALA A 66 9.68 -9.49 16.13
C ALA A 66 9.77 -10.23 17.48
N GLU A 67 8.73 -10.14 18.31
CA GLU A 67 8.65 -10.80 19.62
C GLU A 67 8.50 -12.33 19.51
N GLU A 68 7.95 -12.86 18.42
CA GLU A 68 7.86 -14.32 18.18
C GLU A 68 9.20 -14.98 17.81
N ASN A 69 10.29 -14.21 17.62
CA ASN A 69 11.62 -14.70 17.27
C ASN A 69 12.62 -14.69 18.45
N VAL A 70 12.13 -14.66 19.69
CA VAL A 70 12.98 -14.81 20.88
C VAL A 70 13.16 -16.31 21.16
N PRO A 71 14.39 -16.87 21.15
CA PRO A 71 14.65 -18.27 21.48
C PRO A 71 14.33 -18.62 22.94
#